data_AF-A0A8F0FA98-F1
#
_entry.id   AF-A0A8F0FA98-F1
#
_cell.length_a   1.000
_cell.length_b   1.000
_cell.length_c   1.000
_cell.angle_alpha   90.00
_cell.angle_beta   90.00
_cell.angle_gamma   90.00
#
_symmetry.space_group_name_H-M   'P 1'
#
loop_
_entity.id
_entity.type
_entity.pdbx_description
1 polymer ?
#
loop_
_entity_poly.entity_id
_entity_poly.type
_entity_poly.pdbx_seq_one_letter_code
_entity_poly.pdbx_strand_id
1 'polypeptide(L)'
;MHTLSNLEEYIGLIYEKYLRRSLIELGEEIIENGYLTDIPLETIFTKIEQNFFLISETKSKKHMISVQEGLQHILKEIEEGLRIPKLPGLKTTFLEFDIITQGFQKSDLIIIAGRPSMGKTAFAFNLARNIAQNHKTGVVFFSLEMTRQQLLYRLLASEVGITSTRLRASRIKETEWIKINNTIQDLSQLRLFIDDTPDLSVGEIKLKVKTINLESSTQINLIVIDYLQLLESVDQDSNRVQELSKITRALKKLARDLNIPIIVLSQLSRNVESRVNKRPILADLRESGCINFSVKKSTSQIKKIKNNSIFCWAGDCISKQKISGVKFTGQKPVYRLESNLGWALLISSNHKILTNKGWKKIDQLSLNNFVSAKLLLGFKSLNKYRITWDKVTRIRYHKLAPVYDLHISNYSNYLTNHLIIHNSIEQDADVVIMLYRDEYYNKDTLEKNLIELIIAKHRNGPVGSTKLIFDPKYLRFFNI
;
A
#
# COMPACT_ATOMS: atom_id res chain seq x y z
N MET A 1 23.95 -31.70 -38.43
CA MET A 1 23.59 -30.57 -37.53
C MET A 1 22.08 -30.51 -37.34
N HIS A 2 21.48 -31.46 -36.60
CA HIS A 2 20.00 -31.57 -36.45
C HIS A 2 19.55 -31.76 -34.98
N THR A 3 20.36 -31.40 -33.98
CA THR A 3 20.15 -31.91 -32.61
C THR A 3 19.76 -30.87 -31.55
N LEU A 4 19.58 -29.59 -31.89
CA LEU A 4 19.22 -28.54 -30.91
C LEU A 4 17.91 -27.79 -31.22
N SER A 5 17.37 -27.85 -32.44
CA SER A 5 16.14 -27.14 -32.79
C SER A 5 14.89 -27.73 -32.13
N ASN A 6 14.87 -29.04 -31.85
CA ASN A 6 13.68 -29.72 -31.34
C ASN A 6 13.67 -29.83 -29.80
N LEU A 7 14.74 -29.39 -29.13
CA LEU A 7 14.85 -29.47 -27.67
C LEU A 7 13.74 -28.66 -26.98
N GLU A 8 13.40 -27.49 -27.52
CA GLU A 8 12.31 -26.65 -27.00
C GLU A 8 10.94 -27.32 -27.17
N GLU A 9 10.70 -27.99 -28.30
CA GLU A 9 9.47 -28.78 -28.51
C GLU A 9 9.38 -29.95 -27.53
N TYR A 10 10.46 -30.70 -27.31
CA TYR A 10 10.47 -31.82 -26.36
C TYR A 10 10.30 -31.34 -24.91
N ILE A 11 10.93 -30.22 -24.53
CA ILE A 11 10.72 -29.59 -23.22
C ILE A 11 9.25 -29.15 -23.09
N GLY A 12 8.67 -28.57 -24.15
CA GLY A 12 7.26 -28.22 -24.22
C GLY A 12 6.33 -29.42 -23.98
N LEU A 13 6.60 -30.55 -24.64
CA LEU A 13 5.83 -31.79 -24.47
C LEU A 13 5.95 -32.38 -23.06
N ILE A 14 7.16 -32.44 -22.50
CA ILE A 14 7.39 -32.93 -21.12
C ILE A 14 6.64 -32.04 -20.12
N TYR A 15 6.70 -30.72 -20.33
CA TYR A 15 6.03 -29.75 -19.50
C TYR A 15 4.50 -29.86 -19.60
N GLU A 16 3.95 -30.05 -20.80
CA GLU A 16 2.52 -30.32 -20.99
C GLU A 16 2.07 -31.58 -20.25
N LYS A 17 2.85 -32.67 -20.34
CA LYS A 17 2.54 -33.93 -19.63
C LYS A 17 2.66 -33.77 -18.11
N TYR A 18 3.59 -32.96 -17.61
CA TYR A 18 3.70 -32.62 -16.20
C TYR A 18 2.44 -31.86 -15.73
N LEU A 19 2.03 -30.82 -16.45
CA LEU A 19 0.81 -30.06 -16.11
C LEU A 19 -0.45 -30.93 -16.11
N ARG A 20 -0.58 -31.85 -17.08
CA ARG A 20 -1.70 -32.81 -17.09
C ARG A 20 -1.72 -33.69 -15.85
N ARG A 21 -0.57 -34.19 -15.37
CA ARG A 21 -0.48 -34.98 -14.13
C ARG A 21 -0.84 -34.14 -12.90
N SER A 22 -0.31 -32.92 -12.79
CA SER A 22 -0.64 -32.04 -11.68
C SER A 22 -2.12 -31.64 -11.63
N LEU A 23 -2.80 -31.55 -12.79
CA LEU A 23 -4.24 -31.34 -12.85
C LEU A 23 -5.04 -32.57 -12.38
N ILE A 24 -4.56 -33.78 -12.68
CA ILE A 24 -5.17 -35.02 -12.20
C ILE A 24 -5.03 -35.12 -10.68
N GLU A 25 -3.83 -34.88 -10.15
CA GLU A 25 -3.56 -34.87 -8.70
C GLU A 25 -4.44 -33.84 -7.97
N LEU A 26 -4.59 -32.62 -8.53
CA LEU A 26 -5.50 -31.61 -7.97
C LEU A 26 -6.96 -32.08 -8.00
N GLY A 27 -7.39 -32.76 -9.07
CA GLY A 27 -8.74 -33.32 -9.18
C GLY A 27 -9.02 -34.38 -8.12
N GLU A 28 -8.06 -35.27 -7.88
CA GLU A 28 -8.13 -36.29 -6.81
C GLU A 28 -8.22 -35.61 -5.43
N GLU A 29 -7.39 -34.60 -5.16
CA GLU A 29 -7.43 -33.85 -3.91
C GLU A 29 -8.77 -33.11 -3.70
N ILE A 30 -9.39 -32.57 -4.77
CA ILE A 30 -10.72 -31.94 -4.70
C ILE A 30 -11.79 -32.98 -4.35
N ILE A 31 -11.73 -34.16 -4.98
CA ILE A 31 -12.68 -35.25 -4.71
C ILE A 31 -12.54 -35.72 -3.26
N GLU A 32 -11.31 -35.97 -2.79
CA GLU A 32 -11.05 -36.36 -1.40
C GLU A 32 -11.54 -35.33 -0.40
N ASN A 33 -11.23 -34.05 -0.61
CA ASN A 33 -11.71 -32.98 0.26
C ASN A 33 -13.24 -32.82 0.23
N GLY A 34 -13.88 -33.12 -0.91
CA GLY A 34 -15.34 -33.09 -1.03
C GLY A 34 -16.06 -34.12 -0.15
N TYR A 35 -15.39 -35.19 0.26
CA TYR A 35 -15.92 -36.17 1.20
C TYR A 35 -15.70 -35.79 2.67
N LEU A 36 -14.84 -34.82 2.97
CA LEU A 36 -14.53 -34.40 4.33
C LEU A 36 -15.58 -33.41 4.84
N THR A 37 -16.44 -33.86 5.76
CA THR A 37 -17.45 -33.02 6.41
C THR A 37 -16.95 -32.27 7.66
N ASP A 38 -15.79 -32.66 8.18
CA ASP A 38 -15.25 -32.19 9.46
C ASP A 38 -14.46 -30.87 9.34
N ILE A 39 -14.29 -30.37 8.12
CA ILE A 39 -13.50 -29.19 7.79
C ILE A 39 -14.42 -28.14 7.13
N PRO A 40 -14.36 -26.85 7.52
CA PRO A 40 -15.15 -25.81 6.87
C PRO A 40 -14.83 -25.68 5.37
N LEU A 41 -15.86 -25.60 4.53
CA LEU A 41 -15.76 -25.47 3.08
C LEU A 41 -14.82 -24.32 2.63
N GLU A 42 -14.82 -23.20 3.35
CA GLU A 42 -13.95 -22.05 3.09
C GLU A 42 -12.47 -22.41 3.09
N THR A 43 -12.04 -23.25 4.03
CA THR A 43 -10.65 -23.69 4.13
C THR A 43 -10.26 -24.65 3.01
N ILE A 44 -11.20 -25.49 2.57
CA ILE A 44 -11.04 -26.38 1.42
C ILE A 44 -10.88 -25.55 0.14
N PHE A 45 -11.77 -24.57 -0.08
CA PHE A 45 -11.67 -23.66 -1.24
C PHE A 45 -10.35 -22.90 -1.27
N THR A 46 -9.92 -22.35 -0.12
CA THR A 46 -8.66 -21.62 -0.03
C THR A 46 -7.47 -22.50 -0.41
N LYS A 47 -7.46 -23.77 0.01
CA LYS A 47 -6.38 -24.71 -0.30
C LYS A 47 -6.37 -25.11 -1.78
N ILE A 48 -7.53 -25.34 -2.37
CA ILE A 48 -7.67 -25.63 -3.81
C ILE A 48 -7.19 -24.43 -4.64
N GLU A 49 -7.55 -23.21 -4.25
CA GLU A 49 -7.08 -21.98 -4.92
C GLU A 49 -5.56 -21.84 -4.88
N GLN A 50 -4.93 -22.14 -3.73
CA GLN A 50 -3.47 -22.11 -3.60
C GLN A 50 -2.79 -23.13 -4.51
N ASN A 51 -3.27 -24.37 -4.54
CA ASN A 51 -2.68 -25.42 -5.38
C ASN A 51 -2.86 -25.15 -6.87
N PHE A 52 -4.05 -24.67 -7.27
CA PHE A 52 -4.30 -24.24 -8.63
C PHE A 52 -3.41 -23.05 -9.03
N PHE A 53 -3.21 -22.08 -8.12
CA PHE A 53 -2.33 -20.95 -8.36
C PHE A 53 -0.90 -21.38 -8.64
N LEU A 54 -0.34 -22.32 -7.86
CA LEU A 54 1.00 -22.87 -8.07
C LEU A 54 1.16 -23.53 -9.45
N ILE A 55 0.17 -24.31 -9.88
CA ILE A 55 0.15 -24.93 -11.22
C ILE A 55 0.10 -23.83 -12.30
N SER A 56 -0.69 -22.77 -12.10
CA SER A 56 -0.81 -21.68 -13.07
C SER A 56 0.45 -20.81 -13.18
N GLU A 57 1.19 -20.60 -12.09
CA GLU A 57 2.37 -19.72 -12.02
C GLU A 57 3.59 -20.31 -12.74
N THR A 58 3.66 -21.64 -12.88
CA THR A 58 4.75 -22.30 -13.62
C THR A 58 4.82 -21.87 -15.10
N LYS A 59 3.69 -21.46 -15.71
CA LYS A 59 3.66 -20.91 -17.10
C LYS A 59 4.38 -19.56 -17.24
N SER A 60 4.58 -18.83 -16.14
CA SER A 60 5.07 -17.45 -16.16
C SER A 60 6.57 -17.27 -15.89
N LYS A 61 7.38 -18.34 -15.90
CA LYS A 61 8.86 -18.29 -15.76
C LYS A 61 9.61 -17.72 -16.99
N LYS A 62 9.14 -16.63 -17.61
CA LYS A 62 9.97 -15.79 -18.50
C LYS A 62 10.43 -14.57 -17.72
N HIS A 63 11.46 -14.71 -16.87
CA HIS A 63 11.81 -13.67 -15.88
C HIS A 63 13.18 -13.02 -15.98
N MET A 64 13.98 -13.30 -17.02
CA MET A 64 15.19 -12.53 -17.28
C MET A 64 15.22 -12.11 -18.74
N ILE A 65 15.07 -10.81 -18.99
CA ILE A 65 15.26 -10.18 -20.28
C ILE A 65 16.64 -9.53 -20.24
N SER A 66 17.43 -9.70 -21.30
CA SER A 66 18.72 -9.01 -21.41
C SER A 66 18.51 -7.50 -21.52
N VAL A 67 19.50 -6.69 -21.11
CA VAL A 67 19.42 -5.23 -21.29
C VAL A 67 19.21 -4.88 -22.77
N GLN A 68 19.80 -5.65 -23.69
CA GLN A 68 19.64 -5.46 -25.13
C GLN A 68 18.19 -5.64 -25.58
N GLU A 69 17.55 -6.76 -25.22
CA GLU A 69 16.14 -7.00 -25.55
C GLU A 69 15.23 -5.95 -24.90
N GLY A 70 15.51 -5.57 -23.65
CA GLY A 70 14.76 -4.51 -22.95
C GLY A 70 14.87 -3.15 -23.65
N LEU A 71 16.06 -2.77 -24.08
CA LEU A 71 16.29 -1.51 -24.82
C LEU A 71 15.62 -1.54 -26.20
N GLN A 72 15.59 -2.67 -26.88
CA GLN A 72 14.87 -2.81 -28.16
C GLN A 72 13.36 -2.63 -27.98
N HIS A 73 12.79 -3.16 -26.90
CA HIS A 73 11.39 -2.91 -26.55
C HIS A 73 11.12 -1.43 -26.28
N ILE A 74 11.96 -0.77 -25.49
CA ILE A 74 11.83 0.66 -25.18
C ILE A 74 11.96 1.52 -26.45
N LEU A 75 12.91 1.21 -27.33
CA LEU A 75 13.08 1.94 -28.61
C LEU A 75 11.82 1.85 -29.46
N LYS A 76 11.21 0.68 -29.59
CA LYS A 76 9.93 0.51 -30.29
C LYS A 76 8.81 1.35 -29.65
N GLU A 77 8.71 1.37 -28.32
CA GLU A 77 7.72 2.19 -27.62
C GLU A 77 7.93 3.69 -27.88
N ILE A 78 9.18 4.15 -27.90
CA ILE A 78 9.53 5.55 -28.21
C ILE A 78 9.19 5.88 -29.67
N GLU A 79 9.53 5.02 -30.63
CA GLU A 79 9.19 5.20 -32.04
C GLU A 79 7.68 5.29 -32.27
N GLU A 80 6.90 4.46 -31.58
CA GLU A 80 5.44 4.54 -31.59
C GLU A 80 4.94 5.86 -30.97
N GLY A 81 5.55 6.28 -29.86
CA GLY A 81 5.22 7.52 -29.16
C GLY A 81 5.55 8.80 -29.94
N LEU A 82 6.56 8.76 -30.83
CA LEU A 82 6.89 9.86 -31.74
C LEU A 82 5.83 10.03 -32.84
N ARG A 83 5.15 8.95 -33.24
CA ARG A 83 4.08 8.99 -34.24
C ARG A 83 2.75 9.44 -33.65
N ILE A 84 2.44 9.00 -32.43
CA ILE A 84 1.22 9.35 -31.71
C ILE A 84 1.65 9.83 -30.32
N PRO A 85 1.56 11.14 -30.01
CA PRO A 85 1.96 11.66 -28.71
C PRO A 85 1.07 11.06 -27.61
N LYS A 86 1.57 10.00 -26.97
CA LYS A 86 1.01 9.39 -25.78
C LYS A 86 1.65 10.05 -24.58
N LEU A 87 0.84 10.79 -23.83
CA LEU A 87 1.25 11.22 -22.49
C LEU A 87 1.30 9.99 -21.57
N PRO A 88 2.33 9.87 -20.71
CA PRO A 88 2.47 8.72 -19.83
C PRO A 88 1.32 8.68 -18.81
N GLY A 89 0.87 7.47 -18.47
CA GLY A 89 -0.09 7.23 -17.39
C GLY A 89 -1.54 7.70 -17.61
N LEU A 90 -2.39 7.40 -16.64
CA LEU A 90 -3.78 7.85 -16.58
C LEU A 90 -3.86 9.25 -15.98
N LYS A 91 -4.16 10.24 -16.82
CA LYS A 91 -4.43 11.61 -16.42
C LYS A 91 -5.71 11.75 -15.60
N THR A 92 -5.64 12.56 -14.55
CA THR A 92 -6.71 12.79 -13.59
C THR A 92 -7.61 13.97 -13.90
N THR A 93 -7.21 14.79 -14.90
CA THR A 93 -7.81 16.08 -15.32
C THR A 93 -7.57 17.24 -14.36
N PHE A 94 -6.87 17.01 -13.25
CA PHE A 94 -6.34 18.05 -12.40
C PHE A 94 -4.95 18.49 -12.90
N LEU A 95 -4.85 19.67 -13.52
CA LEU A 95 -3.69 20.03 -14.35
C LEU A 95 -2.37 20.09 -13.56
N GLU A 96 -2.32 20.87 -12.48
CA GLU A 96 -1.13 20.96 -11.63
C GLU A 96 -0.77 19.61 -10.99
N PHE A 97 -1.79 18.83 -10.61
CA PHE A 97 -1.60 17.51 -10.04
C PHE A 97 -1.03 16.52 -11.06
N ASP A 98 -1.52 16.54 -12.30
CA ASP A 98 -1.02 15.73 -13.41
C ASP A 98 0.41 16.14 -13.82
N ILE A 99 0.80 17.41 -13.66
CA ILE A 99 2.19 17.85 -13.90
C ILE A 99 3.14 17.21 -12.90
N ILE A 100 2.79 17.19 -11.61
CA ILE A 100 3.64 16.62 -10.56
C ILE A 100 3.66 15.10 -10.64
N THR A 101 2.50 14.47 -10.84
CA THR A 101 2.36 13.01 -10.84
C THR A 101 2.68 12.35 -12.17
N GLN A 102 2.68 13.12 -13.27
CA GLN A 102 2.77 12.64 -14.64
C GLN A 102 1.68 11.60 -14.98
N GLY A 103 0.52 11.69 -14.31
CA GLY A 103 -0.55 10.69 -14.39
C GLY A 103 -0.21 9.37 -13.67
N PHE A 104 -1.21 8.53 -13.46
CA PHE A 104 -1.01 7.26 -12.76
C PHE A 104 -0.45 6.18 -13.71
N GLN A 105 0.75 5.69 -13.39
CA GLN A 105 1.43 4.70 -14.22
C GLN A 105 0.91 3.29 -13.97
N LYS A 106 1.03 2.42 -14.97
CA LYS A 106 0.68 1.01 -14.81
C LYS A 106 1.54 0.36 -13.74
N SER A 107 0.97 -0.61 -13.04
CA SER A 107 1.60 -1.34 -11.94
C SER A 107 1.92 -0.52 -10.69
N ASP A 108 1.57 0.77 -10.63
CA ASP A 108 1.80 1.59 -9.43
C ASP A 108 0.73 1.33 -8.35
N LEU A 109 1.19 1.35 -7.09
CA LEU A 109 0.35 1.44 -5.91
C LEU A 109 0.37 2.89 -5.41
N ILE A 110 -0.77 3.56 -5.47
CA ILE A 110 -0.98 4.93 -5.06
C ILE A 110 -1.76 4.94 -3.75
N ILE A 111 -1.20 5.55 -2.71
CA ILE A 111 -1.89 5.75 -1.43
C ILE A 111 -2.39 7.19 -1.34
N ILE A 112 -3.69 7.38 -1.13
CA ILE A 112 -4.28 8.68 -0.81
C ILE A 112 -4.68 8.69 0.66
N ALA A 113 -4.04 9.55 1.43
CA ALA A 113 -4.16 9.59 2.88
C ALA A 113 -4.74 10.90 3.38
N GLY A 114 -5.41 10.86 4.53
CA GLY A 114 -6.02 12.03 5.13
C GLY A 114 -6.78 11.69 6.42
N ARG A 115 -7.01 12.69 7.27
CA ARG A 115 -7.89 12.55 8.44
C ARG A 115 -9.35 12.34 8.01
N PRO A 116 -10.23 11.87 8.91
CA PRO A 116 -11.68 11.88 8.66
C PRO A 116 -12.15 13.26 8.19
N SER A 117 -13.16 13.29 7.31
CA SER A 117 -13.74 14.54 6.77
C SER A 117 -12.82 15.42 5.90
N MET A 118 -11.59 14.99 5.60
CA MET A 118 -10.68 15.72 4.69
C MET A 118 -11.05 15.57 3.20
N GLY A 119 -12.08 14.79 2.88
CA GLY A 119 -12.54 14.61 1.49
C GLY A 119 -11.84 13.49 0.72
N LYS A 120 -11.17 12.52 1.38
CA LYS A 120 -10.50 11.38 0.73
C LYS A 120 -11.37 10.64 -0.28
N THR A 121 -12.50 10.11 0.18
CA THR A 121 -13.47 9.38 -0.66
C THR A 121 -13.96 10.25 -1.80
N ALA A 122 -14.31 11.51 -1.51
CA ALA A 122 -14.76 12.45 -2.53
C ALA A 122 -13.69 12.68 -3.60
N PHE A 123 -12.44 12.91 -3.20
CA PHE A 123 -11.32 13.13 -4.12
C PHE A 123 -11.07 11.89 -4.97
N ALA A 124 -10.97 10.71 -4.36
CA ALA A 124 -10.77 9.44 -5.06
C ALA A 124 -11.89 9.13 -6.06
N PHE A 125 -13.13 9.45 -5.68
CA PHE A 125 -14.29 9.24 -6.54
C PHE A 125 -14.34 10.23 -7.70
N ASN A 126 -13.95 11.50 -7.49
CA ASN A 126 -13.77 12.48 -8.57
C ASN A 126 -12.66 12.02 -9.54
N LEU A 127 -11.54 11.50 -9.03
CA LEU A 127 -10.46 10.91 -9.84
C LEU A 127 -10.98 9.74 -10.70
N ALA A 128 -11.67 8.78 -10.08
CA ALA A 128 -12.23 7.61 -10.75
C ALA A 128 -13.17 8.02 -11.89
N ARG A 129 -14.10 8.95 -11.62
CA ARG A 129 -15.04 9.50 -12.59
C ARG A 129 -14.32 10.23 -13.74
N ASN A 130 -13.37 11.10 -13.44
CA ASN A 130 -12.62 11.86 -14.46
C ASN A 130 -11.80 10.94 -15.36
N ILE A 131 -11.14 9.93 -14.79
CA ILE A 131 -10.35 8.96 -15.55
C ILE A 131 -11.26 8.10 -16.43
N ALA A 132 -12.37 7.58 -15.88
CA ALA A 132 -13.35 6.78 -16.62
C ALA A 132 -13.91 7.56 -17.83
N GLN A 133 -14.25 8.83 -17.63
CA GLN A 133 -14.79 9.68 -18.69
C GLN A 133 -13.74 10.05 -19.74
N ASN A 134 -12.58 10.56 -19.31
CA ASN A 134 -11.56 11.11 -20.20
C ASN A 134 -10.87 10.03 -21.05
N HIS A 135 -10.56 8.87 -20.45
CA HIS A 135 -9.89 7.78 -21.15
C HIS A 135 -10.85 6.75 -21.73
N LYS A 136 -12.16 6.90 -21.50
CA LYS A 136 -13.20 5.93 -21.88
C LYS A 136 -12.84 4.50 -21.46
N THR A 137 -12.30 4.36 -20.25
CA THR A 137 -11.76 3.10 -19.74
C THR A 137 -12.54 2.61 -18.52
N GLY A 138 -12.50 1.31 -18.27
CA GLY A 138 -13.12 0.71 -17.10
C GLY A 138 -12.40 1.10 -15.82
N VAL A 139 -13.17 1.55 -14.83
CA VAL A 139 -12.68 1.84 -13.48
C VAL A 139 -13.52 1.06 -12.49
N VAL A 140 -12.88 0.32 -11.57
CA VAL A 140 -13.58 -0.38 -10.49
C VAL A 140 -13.32 0.34 -9.17
N PHE A 141 -14.39 0.66 -8.45
CA PHE A 141 -14.36 1.32 -7.16
C PHE A 141 -14.92 0.37 -6.08
N PHE A 142 -14.03 -0.15 -5.25
CA PHE A 142 -14.38 -0.94 -4.06
C PHE A 142 -14.62 0.00 -2.89
N SER A 143 -15.86 0.04 -2.40
CA SER A 143 -16.34 0.91 -1.35
C SER A 143 -16.69 0.10 -0.11
N LEU A 144 -15.72 -0.07 0.78
CA LEU A 144 -15.84 -0.88 1.98
C LEU A 144 -16.50 -0.11 3.14
N GLU A 145 -16.42 1.23 3.14
CA GLU A 145 -17.02 2.08 4.18
C GLU A 145 -18.44 2.56 3.82
N MET A 146 -18.70 2.75 2.54
CA MET A 146 -19.90 3.42 2.04
C MET A 146 -20.70 2.53 1.10
N THR A 147 -22.03 2.63 1.15
CA THR A 147 -22.88 1.88 0.23
C THR A 147 -22.81 2.45 -1.19
N ARG A 148 -22.98 1.59 -2.19
CA ARG A 148 -23.05 1.96 -3.61
C ARG A 148 -24.10 3.05 -3.86
N GLN A 149 -25.26 2.95 -3.21
CA GLN A 149 -26.32 3.93 -3.34
C GLN A 149 -25.89 5.32 -2.85
N GLN A 150 -25.14 5.42 -1.75
CA GLN A 150 -24.62 6.69 -1.25
C GLN A 150 -23.61 7.31 -2.23
N LEU A 151 -22.73 6.51 -2.83
CA LEU A 151 -21.80 6.98 -3.85
C LEU A 151 -22.51 7.47 -5.12
N LEU A 152 -23.53 6.76 -5.59
CA LEU A 152 -24.33 7.17 -6.75
C LEU A 152 -25.09 8.49 -6.50
N TYR A 153 -25.66 8.68 -5.31
CA TYR A 153 -26.27 9.96 -4.95
C TYR A 153 -25.26 11.11 -4.90
N ARG A 154 -24.01 10.85 -4.54
CA ARG A 154 -22.94 11.85 -4.58
C ARG A 154 -22.53 12.16 -6.00
N LEU A 155 -22.41 11.15 -6.86
CA LEU A 155 -22.14 11.33 -8.29
C LEU A 155 -23.18 12.25 -8.94
N LEU A 156 -24.46 11.89 -8.80
CA LEU A 156 -25.56 12.66 -9.38
C LEU A 156 -25.64 14.07 -8.79
N ALA A 157 -25.45 14.21 -7.47
CA ALA A 157 -25.42 15.52 -6.82
C ALA A 157 -24.33 16.44 -7.39
N SER A 158 -23.15 15.88 -7.64
CA SER A 158 -21.99 16.60 -8.15
C SER A 158 -22.15 17.11 -9.59
N GLU A 159 -22.95 16.42 -10.40
CA GLU A 159 -23.24 16.81 -11.80
C GLU A 159 -24.42 17.78 -11.91
N VAL A 160 -25.50 17.49 -11.19
CA VAL A 160 -26.73 18.29 -11.31
C VAL A 160 -26.63 19.58 -10.50
N GLY A 161 -25.74 19.66 -9.51
CA GLY A 161 -25.65 20.81 -8.60
C GLY A 161 -26.79 20.82 -7.56
N ILE A 162 -27.29 19.64 -7.20
CA ILE A 162 -28.32 19.46 -6.18
C ILE A 162 -27.71 18.63 -5.05
N THR A 163 -27.85 19.07 -3.81
CA THR A 163 -27.30 18.36 -2.65
C THR A 163 -27.89 16.94 -2.52
N SER A 164 -27.09 15.96 -2.12
CA SER A 164 -27.55 14.57 -1.93
C SER A 164 -28.67 14.44 -0.87
N THR A 165 -28.79 15.37 0.07
CA THR A 165 -29.91 15.43 1.03
C THR A 165 -31.23 15.74 0.34
N ARG A 166 -31.26 16.74 -0.55
CA ARG A 166 -32.45 17.08 -1.35
C ARG A 166 -32.85 15.98 -2.32
N LEU A 167 -31.86 15.36 -2.99
CA LEU A 167 -32.13 14.23 -3.90
C LEU A 167 -32.75 13.05 -3.15
N ARG A 168 -32.18 12.66 -2.00
CA ARG A 168 -32.72 11.57 -1.16
C ARG A 168 -34.09 11.88 -0.57
N ALA A 169 -34.36 13.14 -0.25
CA ALA A 169 -35.64 13.59 0.28
C ALA A 169 -36.69 13.87 -0.82
N SER A 170 -36.36 13.60 -2.10
CA SER A 170 -37.21 13.87 -3.26
C SER A 170 -37.71 15.34 -3.35
N ARG A 171 -36.94 16.29 -2.79
CA ARG A 171 -37.27 17.73 -2.82
C ARG A 171 -36.68 18.37 -4.07
N ILE A 172 -37.27 18.06 -5.21
CA ILE A 172 -36.77 18.39 -6.55
C ILE A 172 -37.83 19.20 -7.30
N LYS A 173 -37.41 20.27 -7.98
CA LYS A 173 -38.27 21.08 -8.86
C LYS A 173 -38.43 20.39 -10.21
N GLU A 174 -39.51 20.66 -10.95
CA GLU A 174 -39.70 20.11 -12.30
C GLU A 174 -38.55 20.45 -13.26
N THR A 175 -38.02 21.68 -13.20
CA THR A 175 -36.84 22.09 -13.99
C THR A 175 -35.57 21.33 -13.61
N GLU A 176 -35.41 20.99 -12.34
CA GLU A 176 -34.30 20.17 -11.83
C GLU A 176 -34.45 18.71 -12.30
N TRP A 177 -35.67 18.20 -12.42
CA TRP A 177 -35.95 16.84 -12.88
C TRP A 177 -35.48 16.59 -14.32
N ILE A 178 -35.73 17.55 -15.22
CA ILE A 178 -35.24 17.48 -16.61
C ILE A 178 -33.71 17.37 -16.63
N LYS A 179 -33.02 18.19 -15.81
CA LYS A 179 -31.56 18.14 -15.69
C LYS A 179 -31.07 16.79 -15.16
N ILE A 180 -31.77 16.20 -14.19
CA ILE A 180 -31.45 14.88 -13.63
C ILE A 180 -31.53 13.82 -14.74
N ASN A 181 -32.63 13.77 -15.50
CA ASN A 181 -32.80 12.76 -16.55
C ASN A 181 -31.72 12.83 -17.62
N ASN A 182 -31.40 14.03 -18.11
CA ASN A 182 -30.31 14.21 -19.08
C ASN A 182 -28.96 13.74 -18.50
N THR A 183 -28.68 14.09 -17.25
CA THR A 183 -27.44 13.70 -16.57
C THR A 183 -27.34 12.19 -16.37
N ILE A 184 -28.45 11.51 -16.07
CA ILE A 184 -28.48 10.05 -15.91
C ILE A 184 -28.13 9.35 -17.24
N GLN A 185 -28.61 9.88 -18.37
CA GLN A 185 -28.23 9.35 -19.68
C GLN A 185 -26.72 9.46 -19.90
N ASP A 186 -26.12 10.61 -19.61
CA ASP A 186 -24.68 10.82 -19.73
C ASP A 186 -23.88 9.90 -18.79
N LEU A 187 -24.32 9.78 -17.53
CA LEU A 187 -23.67 8.95 -16.52
C LEU A 187 -23.80 7.46 -16.81
N SER A 188 -24.86 7.02 -17.47
CA SER A 188 -25.05 5.59 -17.82
C SER A 188 -24.02 5.07 -18.83
N GLN A 189 -23.38 5.97 -19.58
CA GLN A 189 -22.29 5.64 -20.51
C GLN A 189 -20.92 5.53 -19.81
N LEU A 190 -20.83 5.94 -18.54
CA LEU A 190 -19.58 5.93 -17.77
C LEU A 190 -19.22 4.48 -17.40
N ARG A 191 -18.01 4.05 -17.76
CA ARG A 191 -17.47 2.72 -17.44
C ARG A 191 -16.93 2.64 -16.01
N LEU A 192 -17.78 3.00 -15.03
CA LEU A 192 -17.46 3.01 -13.61
C LEU A 192 -18.26 1.92 -12.88
N PHE A 193 -17.57 0.90 -12.38
CA PHE A 193 -18.15 -0.21 -11.64
C PHE A 193 -17.95 0.04 -10.14
N ILE A 194 -19.00 -0.14 -9.33
CA ILE A 194 -18.97 0.08 -7.88
C ILE A 194 -19.34 -1.23 -7.18
N ASP A 195 -18.49 -1.65 -6.25
CA ASP A 195 -18.70 -2.82 -5.40
C ASP A 195 -18.64 -2.38 -3.93
N ASP A 196 -19.70 -2.64 -3.17
CA ASP A 196 -19.83 -2.33 -1.74
C ASP A 196 -19.86 -3.57 -0.85
N THR A 197 -19.26 -4.68 -1.31
CA THR A 197 -19.08 -5.89 -0.50
C THR A 197 -18.12 -5.58 0.67
N PRO A 198 -18.52 -5.81 1.95
CA PRO A 198 -17.65 -5.58 3.10
C PRO A 198 -16.54 -6.64 3.20
N ASP A 199 -15.52 -6.36 4.01
CA ASP A 199 -14.48 -7.31 4.44
C ASP A 199 -13.75 -8.06 3.30
N LEU A 200 -13.56 -7.41 2.16
CA LEU A 200 -12.91 -8.02 1.00
C LEU A 200 -11.42 -8.33 1.23
N SER A 201 -11.00 -9.51 0.79
CA SER A 201 -9.60 -9.88 0.64
C SER A 201 -9.03 -9.41 -0.71
N VAL A 202 -7.69 -9.30 -0.78
CA VAL A 202 -7.00 -8.96 -2.04
C VAL A 202 -7.20 -10.03 -3.13
N GLY A 203 -7.40 -11.29 -2.73
CA GLY A 203 -7.70 -12.39 -3.65
C GLY A 203 -9.07 -12.21 -4.32
N GLU A 204 -10.11 -11.91 -3.54
CA GLU A 204 -11.47 -11.67 -4.07
C GLU A 204 -11.53 -10.44 -4.98
N ILE A 205 -10.80 -9.37 -4.64
CA ILE A 205 -10.65 -8.21 -5.53
C ILE A 205 -10.11 -8.64 -6.89
N LYS A 206 -9.07 -9.49 -6.92
CA LYS A 206 -8.49 -10.01 -8.17
C LYS A 206 -9.51 -10.80 -8.98
N LEU A 207 -10.29 -11.66 -8.32
CA LEU A 207 -11.33 -12.47 -8.96
C LEU A 207 -12.42 -11.58 -9.56
N LYS A 208 -12.99 -10.66 -8.78
CA LYS A 208 -14.04 -9.72 -9.24
C LYS A 208 -13.58 -8.89 -10.44
N VAL A 209 -12.36 -8.34 -10.41
CA VAL A 209 -11.81 -7.57 -11.55
C VAL A 209 -11.65 -8.45 -12.79
N LYS A 210 -11.21 -9.71 -12.64
CA LYS A 210 -11.13 -10.64 -13.78
C LYS A 210 -12.51 -10.98 -14.35
N THR A 211 -13.49 -11.22 -13.49
CA THR A 211 -14.88 -11.50 -13.91
C THR A 211 -15.46 -10.32 -14.71
N ILE A 212 -15.32 -9.09 -14.21
CA ILE A 212 -15.80 -7.89 -14.93
C ILE A 212 -15.13 -7.74 -16.30
N ASN A 213 -13.81 -7.96 -16.39
CA ASN A 213 -13.08 -7.91 -17.67
C ASN A 213 -13.59 -8.97 -18.67
N LEU A 214 -14.00 -10.15 -18.19
CA LEU A 214 -14.55 -11.22 -19.04
C LEU A 214 -15.98 -10.91 -19.50
N GLU A 215 -16.82 -10.39 -18.60
CA GLU A 215 -18.24 -10.15 -18.87
C GLU A 215 -18.49 -8.88 -19.70
N SER A 216 -17.75 -7.80 -19.42
CA SER A 216 -18.18 -6.46 -19.82
C SER A 216 -17.57 -5.94 -21.12
N SER A 217 -16.85 -6.76 -21.90
CA SER A 217 -16.05 -6.33 -23.08
C SER A 217 -15.15 -5.11 -22.85
N THR A 218 -14.96 -4.69 -21.60
CA THR A 218 -14.36 -3.44 -21.19
C THR A 218 -13.15 -3.76 -20.35
N GLN A 219 -12.00 -3.28 -20.81
CA GLN A 219 -10.76 -3.40 -20.08
C GLN A 219 -10.79 -2.43 -18.89
N ILE A 220 -10.63 -2.98 -17.69
CA ILE A 220 -10.38 -2.21 -16.48
C ILE A 220 -8.94 -1.71 -16.53
N ASN A 221 -8.74 -0.41 -16.33
CA ASN A 221 -7.42 0.22 -16.28
C ASN A 221 -7.16 0.96 -14.96
N LEU A 222 -8.10 0.99 -14.03
CA LEU A 222 -7.89 1.57 -12.71
C LEU A 222 -8.71 0.82 -11.67
N ILE A 223 -8.08 0.56 -10.52
CA ILE A 223 -8.76 0.04 -9.33
C ILE A 223 -8.65 1.09 -8.23
N VAL A 224 -9.77 1.40 -7.57
CA VAL A 224 -9.83 2.28 -6.41
C VAL A 224 -10.42 1.52 -5.23
N ILE A 225 -9.80 1.61 -4.05
CA ILE A 225 -10.22 0.91 -2.83
C ILE A 225 -10.37 1.91 -1.68
N ASP A 226 -11.57 2.03 -1.15
CA ASP A 226 -11.93 2.88 0.01
C ASP A 226 -12.40 2.01 1.19
N TYR A 227 -11.57 1.71 2.19
CA TYR A 227 -10.18 2.12 2.43
C TYR A 227 -9.35 0.95 2.99
N LEU A 228 -8.03 1.09 2.97
CA LEU A 228 -7.05 0.04 3.29
C LEU A 228 -7.36 -0.71 4.60
N GLN A 229 -7.80 0.00 5.63
CA GLN A 229 -8.07 -0.56 6.94
C GLN A 229 -9.43 -1.29 7.06
N LEU A 230 -10.12 -1.60 5.96
CA LEU A 230 -11.26 -2.51 5.96
C LEU A 230 -11.03 -3.76 5.11
N LEU A 231 -9.84 -3.90 4.52
CA LEU A 231 -9.46 -5.14 3.84
C LEU A 231 -9.15 -6.22 4.86
N GLU A 232 -9.63 -7.43 4.60
CA GLU A 232 -9.37 -8.59 5.44
C GLU A 232 -8.04 -9.25 5.05
N SER A 233 -7.34 -9.78 6.05
CA SER A 233 -6.18 -10.62 5.84
C SER A 233 -6.50 -12.06 6.21
N VAL A 234 -5.97 -13.00 5.43
CA VAL A 234 -6.18 -14.45 5.61
C VAL A 234 -5.65 -14.97 6.97
N ASP A 235 -4.73 -14.25 7.63
CA ASP A 235 -4.12 -14.68 8.90
C ASP A 235 -4.69 -13.92 10.11
N GLN A 236 -5.55 -14.56 10.91
CA GLN A 236 -6.19 -13.94 12.09
C GLN A 236 -5.24 -13.62 13.27
N ASP A 237 -4.05 -14.23 13.35
CA ASP A 237 -3.13 -14.11 14.50
C ASP A 237 -2.08 -12.98 14.40
N SER A 238 -2.18 -12.10 13.41
CA SER A 238 -1.17 -11.06 13.16
C SER A 238 -1.53 -9.70 13.76
N ASN A 239 -0.52 -8.96 14.23
CA ASN A 239 -0.73 -7.60 14.73
C ASN A 239 -1.22 -6.71 13.57
N ARG A 240 -2.23 -5.84 13.80
CA ARG A 240 -2.85 -4.98 12.79
C ARG A 240 -1.87 -4.25 11.86
N VAL A 241 -0.72 -3.81 12.37
CA VAL A 241 0.29 -3.13 11.54
C VAL A 241 0.97 -4.09 10.56
N GLN A 242 1.23 -5.33 10.99
CA GLN A 242 1.77 -6.38 10.12
C GLN A 242 0.73 -6.81 9.09
N GLU A 243 -0.52 -6.88 9.50
CA GLU A 243 -1.67 -7.12 8.64
C GLU A 243 -1.72 -6.11 7.50
N LEU A 244 -1.73 -4.81 7.83
CA LEU A 244 -1.71 -3.72 6.85
C LEU A 244 -0.48 -3.80 5.94
N SER A 245 0.68 -4.17 6.48
CA SER A 245 1.91 -4.35 5.69
C SER A 245 1.84 -5.58 4.76
N LYS A 246 1.11 -6.64 5.14
CA LYS A 246 0.83 -7.78 4.24
C LYS A 246 -0.12 -7.34 3.13
N ILE A 247 -1.18 -6.62 3.48
CA ILE A 247 -2.19 -6.11 2.54
C ILE A 247 -1.55 -5.17 1.51
N THR A 248 -0.75 -4.17 1.93
CA THR A 248 -0.10 -3.26 0.97
C THR A 248 0.85 -3.97 0.03
N ARG A 249 1.60 -4.97 0.50
CA ARG A 249 2.43 -5.82 -0.35
C ARG A 249 1.60 -6.64 -1.34
N ALA A 250 0.50 -7.22 -0.88
CA ALA A 250 -0.42 -7.96 -1.73
C ALA A 250 -1.05 -7.06 -2.81
N LEU A 251 -1.46 -5.85 -2.46
CA LEU A 251 -1.96 -4.86 -3.41
C LEU A 251 -0.88 -4.43 -4.42
N LYS A 252 0.36 -4.22 -4.00
CA LYS A 252 1.46 -3.90 -4.93
C LYS A 252 1.76 -5.06 -5.89
N LYS A 253 1.68 -6.31 -5.41
CA LYS A 253 1.76 -7.49 -6.28
C LYS A 253 0.59 -7.52 -7.26
N LEU A 254 -0.64 -7.31 -6.78
CA LEU A 254 -1.84 -7.26 -7.62
C LEU A 254 -1.73 -6.20 -8.73
N ALA A 255 -1.24 -5.00 -8.40
CA ALA A 255 -1.02 -3.93 -9.37
C ALA A 255 -0.09 -4.37 -10.50
N ARG A 256 1.00 -5.07 -10.15
CA ARG A 256 1.97 -5.63 -11.11
C ARG A 256 1.40 -6.79 -11.92
N ASP A 257 0.71 -7.72 -11.26
CA ASP A 257 0.09 -8.89 -11.89
C ASP A 257 -0.92 -8.48 -12.96
N LEU A 258 -1.74 -7.47 -12.66
CA LEU A 258 -2.76 -6.97 -13.58
C LEU A 258 -2.22 -5.91 -14.54
N ASN A 259 -1.02 -5.37 -14.30
CA ASN A 259 -0.45 -4.23 -14.99
C ASN A 259 -1.38 -2.99 -14.99
N ILE A 260 -2.00 -2.72 -13.85
CA ILE A 260 -3.02 -1.69 -13.63
C ILE A 260 -2.62 -0.82 -12.42
N PRO A 261 -2.76 0.52 -12.46
CA PRO A 261 -2.63 1.35 -11.26
C PRO A 261 -3.72 1.03 -10.23
N ILE A 262 -3.32 0.93 -8.96
CA ILE A 262 -4.24 0.75 -7.84
C ILE A 262 -4.15 1.96 -6.92
N ILE A 263 -5.27 2.67 -6.74
CA ILE A 263 -5.44 3.71 -5.73
C ILE A 263 -6.06 3.08 -4.49
N VAL A 264 -5.44 3.26 -3.34
CA VAL A 264 -6.00 2.84 -2.06
C VAL A 264 -6.07 4.02 -1.10
N LEU A 265 -7.21 4.19 -0.45
CA LEU A 265 -7.39 5.24 0.55
C LEU A 265 -6.87 4.76 1.90
N SER A 266 -6.28 5.67 2.67
CA SER A 266 -5.77 5.35 4.00
C SER A 266 -6.12 6.45 5.00
N GLN A 267 -6.57 6.05 6.18
CA GLN A 267 -6.79 6.98 7.27
C GLN A 267 -5.47 7.31 7.99
N LEU A 268 -5.20 8.60 8.20
CA LEU A 268 -4.05 9.06 9.01
C LEU A 268 -4.32 8.93 10.51
N SER A 269 -3.23 8.73 11.27
CA SER A 269 -3.24 8.72 12.73
C SER A 269 -3.80 10.03 13.32
N ARG A 270 -4.44 9.92 14.49
CA ARG A 270 -4.92 11.10 15.27
C ARG A 270 -3.77 11.97 15.77
N ASN A 271 -2.54 11.46 15.79
CA ASN A 271 -1.34 12.18 16.24
C ASN A 271 -1.04 13.44 15.42
N VAL A 272 -1.59 13.58 14.21
CA VAL A 272 -1.51 14.80 13.42
C VAL A 272 -2.07 16.00 14.18
N GLU A 273 -3.15 15.79 14.93
CA GLU A 273 -3.92 16.87 15.59
C GLU A 273 -3.24 17.43 16.83
N SER A 274 -2.33 16.66 17.45
CA SER A 274 -1.56 17.11 18.62
C SER A 274 -0.34 17.94 18.26
N ARG A 275 0.06 17.99 16.98
CA ARG A 275 1.18 18.81 16.51
C ARG A 275 0.72 20.26 16.34
N VAL A 276 1.61 21.20 16.64
CA VAL A 276 1.41 22.63 16.36
C VAL A 276 1.15 22.84 14.86
N ASN A 277 2.01 22.25 14.03
CA ASN A 277 1.77 22.16 12.60
C ASN A 277 1.00 20.86 12.30
N LYS A 278 -0.27 21.01 11.93
CA LYS A 278 -1.21 19.92 11.61
C LYS A 278 -1.10 19.43 10.17
N ARG A 279 -0.17 19.98 9.38
CA ARG A 279 0.14 19.47 8.04
C ARG A 279 0.67 18.04 8.13
N PRO A 280 0.10 17.08 7.38
CA PRO A 280 0.46 15.68 7.49
C PRO A 280 1.85 15.40 6.90
N ILE A 281 2.51 14.39 7.44
CA ILE A 281 3.83 13.90 7.05
C ILE A 281 3.80 12.37 6.89
N LEU A 282 4.75 11.79 6.16
CA LEU A 282 4.84 10.32 5.96
C LEU A 282 4.77 9.52 7.26
N ALA A 283 5.30 10.05 8.36
CA ALA A 283 5.24 9.40 9.66
C ALA A 283 3.80 9.24 10.20
N ASP A 284 2.82 10.00 9.72
CA ASP A 284 1.42 9.91 10.17
C ASP A 284 0.64 8.77 9.52
N LEU A 285 1.14 8.24 8.40
CA LEU A 285 0.71 6.95 7.83
C LEU A 285 1.21 5.77 8.67
N ARG A 286 2.24 5.99 9.50
CA ARG A 286 2.76 4.97 10.39
C ARG A 286 1.90 4.92 11.65
N GLU A 287 1.34 3.75 11.93
CA GLU A 287 0.76 3.47 13.24
C GLU A 287 1.87 3.27 14.33
N SER A 288 3.17 3.22 13.98
CA SER A 288 4.27 3.08 14.97
C SER A 288 5.70 3.48 14.52
N GLY A 289 6.35 4.42 15.26
CA GLY A 289 7.81 4.46 15.62
C GLY A 289 8.89 5.06 14.68
N CYS A 290 9.83 5.88 15.22
CA CYS A 290 11.10 6.37 14.58
C CYS A 290 12.30 6.15 15.54
N ILE A 291 13.49 5.71 15.06
CA ILE A 291 14.64 5.29 15.93
C ILE A 291 15.53 6.48 16.32
N ASN A 292 16.15 6.43 17.52
CA ASN A 292 17.26 7.30 17.92
C ASN A 292 18.58 6.52 17.90
N PHE A 293 19.60 7.02 17.20
CA PHE A 293 20.96 6.47 17.28
C PHE A 293 21.71 7.10 18.46
N SER A 294 22.02 6.29 19.47
CA SER A 294 22.98 6.69 20.49
C SER A 294 24.39 6.68 19.92
N VAL A 295 24.83 7.82 19.38
CA VAL A 295 26.25 8.08 19.14
C VAL A 295 26.90 8.26 20.51
N LYS A 296 27.71 7.29 20.93
CA LYS A 296 28.58 7.45 22.09
C LYS A 296 29.51 8.65 21.82
N LYS A 297 29.33 9.71 22.61
CA LYS A 297 30.20 10.85 22.92
C LYS A 297 30.97 11.52 21.75
N SER A 298 30.82 12.83 21.70
CA SER A 298 31.46 13.84 20.82
C SER A 298 30.70 14.14 19.51
N THR A 299 30.33 15.41 19.42
CA THR A 299 29.64 16.14 18.34
C THR A 299 30.42 16.22 17.03
N SER A 300 31.47 15.41 16.84
CA SER A 300 32.34 15.42 15.67
C SER A 300 32.30 14.12 14.84
N GLN A 301 31.33 13.23 15.08
CA GLN A 301 31.32 11.89 14.44
C GLN A 301 30.02 11.48 13.72
N ILE A 302 29.18 12.43 13.26
CA ILE A 302 28.19 12.11 12.20
C ILE A 302 28.91 11.73 10.89
N LYS A 303 30.17 12.17 10.69
CA LYS A 303 31.06 11.75 9.60
C LYS A 303 31.70 10.36 9.79
N LYS A 304 31.46 9.65 10.91
CA LYS A 304 31.99 8.29 11.19
C LYS A 304 30.91 7.20 11.19
N ILE A 305 29.77 7.40 10.53
CA ILE A 305 28.95 6.29 10.01
C ILE A 305 29.64 5.73 8.74
N LYS A 306 30.92 5.36 8.85
CA LYS A 306 31.78 4.99 7.70
C LYS A 306 31.68 3.51 7.30
N ASN A 307 31.01 2.67 8.09
CA ASN A 307 30.75 1.27 7.73
C ASN A 307 29.25 1.06 7.49
N ASN A 308 28.81 1.54 6.32
CA ASN A 308 27.44 1.57 5.79
C ASN A 308 26.78 0.20 5.71
N SER A 309 26.24 -0.29 6.83
CA SER A 309 25.34 -1.44 6.76
C SER A 309 24.60 -1.70 8.07
N ILE A 310 23.30 -1.97 7.97
CA ILE A 310 22.50 -2.51 9.08
C ILE A 310 22.19 -3.98 8.80
N PHE A 311 22.02 -4.78 9.85
CA PHE A 311 21.48 -6.12 9.68
C PHE A 311 19.97 -6.02 9.63
N CYS A 312 19.35 -6.64 8.63
CA CYS A 312 17.91 -6.69 8.49
C CYS A 312 17.42 -8.12 8.55
N TRP A 313 16.28 -8.32 9.21
CA TRP A 313 15.62 -9.61 9.39
C TRP A 313 14.35 -9.69 8.53
N ALA A 314 14.23 -10.79 7.78
CA ALA A 314 13.07 -11.12 6.96
C ALA A 314 12.67 -12.58 7.19
N GLY A 315 11.98 -12.85 8.30
CA GLY A 315 11.46 -14.18 8.64
C GLY A 315 12.56 -15.17 9.05
N ASP A 316 13.21 -15.79 8.06
CA ASP A 316 14.20 -16.86 8.31
C ASP A 316 15.64 -16.43 8.03
N CYS A 317 15.82 -15.24 7.46
CA CYS A 317 17.12 -14.75 7.04
C CYS A 317 17.48 -13.41 7.68
N ILE A 318 18.75 -13.28 8.08
CA ILE A 318 19.37 -12.02 8.47
C ILE A 318 20.37 -11.65 7.39
N SER A 319 20.15 -10.51 6.71
CA SER A 319 21.03 -10.00 5.66
C SER A 319 21.61 -8.65 6.06
N LYS A 320 22.80 -8.32 5.55
CA LYS A 320 23.47 -7.04 5.81
C LYS A 320 23.19 -6.09 4.64
N GLN A 321 22.57 -4.94 4.91
CA GLN A 321 22.10 -4.00 3.87
C GLN A 321 22.68 -2.61 4.08
N LYS A 322 23.05 -1.92 2.99
CA LYS A 322 23.59 -0.55 3.03
C LYS A 322 22.49 0.44 3.43
N ILE A 323 22.86 1.36 4.31
CA ILE A 323 21.99 2.47 4.72
C ILE A 323 22.19 3.62 3.74
N SER A 324 21.10 4.18 3.20
CA SER A 324 21.09 5.44 2.46
C SER A 324 20.22 6.47 3.20
N GLY A 325 20.48 7.76 3.01
CA GLY A 325 19.61 8.85 3.50
C GLY A 325 19.22 8.81 5.00
N VAL A 326 19.99 9.50 5.85
CA VAL A 326 19.62 9.72 7.27
C VAL A 326 18.88 11.05 7.36
N LYS A 327 17.60 11.05 7.78
CA LYS A 327 16.76 12.25 7.90
C LYS A 327 16.39 12.53 9.34
N PHE A 328 16.61 13.75 9.81
CA PHE A 328 16.18 14.18 11.15
C PHE A 328 14.64 14.26 11.25
N THR A 329 14.07 13.68 12.32
CA THR A 329 12.61 13.59 12.53
C THR A 329 12.09 14.25 13.82
N GLY A 330 12.93 15.03 14.51
CA GLY A 330 12.55 15.81 15.70
C GLY A 330 13.17 15.28 17.00
N GLN A 331 12.66 15.72 18.16
CA GLN A 331 13.10 15.23 19.47
C GLN A 331 12.00 14.38 20.13
N LYS A 332 12.36 13.21 20.65
CA LYS A 332 11.43 12.29 21.33
C LYS A 332 12.01 11.83 22.67
N PRO A 333 11.16 11.48 23.65
CA PRO A 333 11.62 10.85 24.89
C PRO A 333 12.21 9.47 24.58
N VAL A 334 13.46 9.27 24.98
CA VAL A 334 14.23 8.04 24.80
C VAL A 334 14.36 7.35 26.14
N TYR A 335 14.16 6.04 26.10
CA TYR A 335 14.26 5.12 27.22
C TYR A 335 15.44 4.19 27.01
N ARG A 336 16.12 3.85 28.09
CA ARG A 336 17.16 2.84 28.16
C ARG A 336 16.54 1.53 28.62
N LEU A 337 16.58 0.54 27.75
CA LEU A 337 16.18 -0.83 28.01
C LEU A 337 17.43 -1.68 28.22
N GLU A 338 17.49 -2.41 29.33
CA GLU A 338 18.60 -3.29 29.70
C GLU A 338 18.07 -4.73 29.80
N SER A 339 18.90 -5.69 29.40
CA SER A 339 18.54 -7.10 29.39
C SER A 339 19.38 -7.93 30.35
N ASN A 340 19.05 -9.22 30.48
CA ASN A 340 19.79 -10.16 31.32
C ASN A 340 21.15 -10.53 30.72
N LEU A 341 21.27 -10.61 29.38
CA LEU A 341 22.56 -10.84 28.70
C LEU A 341 23.45 -9.58 28.66
N GLY A 342 23.11 -8.52 29.40
CA GLY A 342 23.97 -7.36 29.63
C GLY A 342 24.03 -6.33 28.51
N TRP A 343 23.19 -6.43 27.48
CA TRP A 343 23.08 -5.39 26.46
C TRP A 343 22.10 -4.30 26.88
N ALA A 344 22.32 -3.09 26.37
CA ALA A 344 21.47 -1.93 26.61
C ALA A 344 21.09 -1.26 25.28
N LEU A 345 19.80 -0.96 25.11
CA LEU A 345 19.26 -0.25 23.95
C LEU A 345 18.67 1.09 24.38
N LEU A 346 18.93 2.12 23.59
CA LEU A 346 18.23 3.39 23.69
C LEU A 346 17.16 3.47 22.60
N ILE A 347 15.90 3.61 23.01
CA ILE A 347 14.76 3.53 22.10
C ILE A 347 13.71 4.57 22.48
N SER A 348 13.02 5.15 21.49
CA SER A 348 11.94 6.10 21.75
C SER A 348 10.71 5.42 22.34
N SER A 349 9.88 6.14 23.10
CA SER A 349 8.61 5.63 23.66
C SER A 349 7.74 4.85 22.68
N ASN A 350 7.62 5.33 21.44
CA ASN A 350 6.65 4.81 20.46
C ASN A 350 7.13 3.57 19.71
N HIS A 351 8.33 3.09 19.99
CA HIS A 351 8.93 2.00 19.23
C HIS A 351 8.51 0.65 19.76
N LYS A 352 8.20 -0.25 18.83
CA LYS A 352 7.83 -1.63 19.13
C LYS A 352 9.06 -2.51 19.05
N ILE A 353 9.24 -3.33 20.07
CA ILE A 353 10.27 -4.37 20.16
C ILE A 353 9.57 -5.72 20.00
N LEU A 354 10.16 -6.61 19.20
CA LEU A 354 9.67 -7.98 19.07
C LEU A 354 9.91 -8.74 20.38
N THR A 355 8.84 -9.21 21.01
CA THR A 355 8.85 -10.08 22.19
C THR A 355 8.39 -11.49 21.84
N ASN A 356 8.61 -12.45 22.75
CA ASN A 356 8.13 -13.83 22.58
C ASN A 356 6.60 -13.95 22.50
N LYS A 357 5.88 -12.86 22.82
CA LYS A 357 4.42 -12.73 22.70
C LYS A 357 4.02 -11.70 21.64
N GLY A 358 4.88 -11.44 20.66
CA GLY A 358 4.67 -10.46 19.60
C GLY A 358 5.24 -9.07 19.90
N TRP A 359 4.85 -8.08 19.10
CA TRP A 359 5.43 -6.73 19.15
C TRP A 359 4.84 -5.87 20.27
N LYS A 360 5.68 -5.38 21.17
CA LYS A 360 5.26 -4.50 22.28
C LYS A 360 6.01 -3.17 22.26
N LYS A 361 5.30 -2.08 22.57
CA LYS A 361 5.91 -0.77 22.83
C LYS A 361 6.61 -0.76 24.18
N ILE A 362 7.49 0.21 24.43
CA ILE A 362 8.27 0.24 25.68
C ILE A 362 7.42 0.45 26.94
N ASP A 363 6.31 1.17 26.82
CA ASP A 363 5.31 1.37 27.87
C ASP A 363 4.51 0.09 28.18
N GLN A 364 4.48 -0.87 27.26
CA GLN A 364 3.81 -2.17 27.41
C GLN A 364 4.77 -3.30 27.83
N LEU A 365 6.07 -3.00 27.94
CA LEU A 365 7.08 -3.95 28.38
C LEU A 365 7.14 -3.98 29.91
N SER A 366 6.99 -5.17 30.48
CA SER A 366 7.28 -5.45 31.87
C SER A 366 8.61 -6.19 32.01
N LEU A 367 9.15 -6.22 33.23
CA LEU A 367 10.38 -6.94 33.58
C LEU A 367 10.28 -8.46 33.35
N ASN A 368 9.09 -8.99 33.06
CA ASN A 368 8.87 -10.40 32.74
C ASN A 368 8.75 -10.67 31.24
N ASN A 369 8.88 -9.66 30.37
CA ASN A 369 8.88 -9.87 28.94
C ASN A 369 10.25 -10.31 28.42
N PHE A 370 10.23 -11.25 27.47
CA PHE A 370 11.42 -11.64 26.72
C PHE A 370 11.42 -10.95 25.38
N VAL A 371 12.49 -10.24 25.07
CA VAL A 371 12.70 -9.47 23.85
C VAL A 371 13.67 -10.21 22.94
N SER A 372 13.49 -10.08 21.63
CA SER A 372 14.33 -10.73 20.62
C SER A 372 15.80 -10.30 20.78
N ALA A 373 16.69 -11.25 21.04
CA ALA A 373 18.11 -11.02 21.12
C ALA A 373 18.84 -11.95 20.15
N LYS A 374 19.85 -11.44 19.46
CA LYS A 374 20.82 -12.24 18.72
C LYS A 374 21.92 -12.74 19.67
N LEU A 375 21.93 -14.03 20.03
CA LEU A 375 23.08 -14.65 20.68
C LEU A 375 24.27 -14.69 19.71
N LEU A 376 25.38 -14.08 20.08
CA LEU A 376 26.69 -14.38 19.50
C LEU A 376 27.22 -15.62 20.25
N LEU A 377 26.76 -16.82 19.86
CA LEU A 377 27.50 -18.02 20.24
C LEU A 377 28.82 -17.98 19.48
N GLY A 378 29.93 -17.98 20.23
CA GLY A 378 31.30 -17.89 19.73
C GLY A 378 31.79 -19.10 18.93
N PHE A 379 30.93 -19.69 18.09
CA PHE A 379 31.32 -20.73 17.16
C PHE A 379 31.28 -20.17 15.74
N LYS A 380 32.48 -19.93 15.19
CA LYS A 380 32.69 -19.84 13.74
C LYS A 380 32.07 -21.11 13.13
N SER A 381 31.12 -20.95 12.22
CA SER A 381 30.32 -22.03 11.59
C SER A 381 29.00 -22.33 12.30
N LEU A 382 27.95 -21.59 11.93
CA LEU A 382 26.64 -22.15 11.57
C LEU A 382 25.84 -21.05 10.86
N ASN A 383 25.61 -21.27 9.56
CA ASN A 383 24.85 -20.41 8.64
C ASN A 383 23.34 -20.31 8.98
N LYS A 384 22.95 -20.35 10.26
CA LYS A 384 21.56 -20.19 10.72
C LYS A 384 21.53 -19.23 11.90
N TYR A 385 21.37 -17.94 11.60
CA TYR A 385 21.11 -16.92 12.61
C TYR A 385 19.70 -17.11 13.21
N ARG A 386 19.55 -17.96 14.22
CA ARG A 386 18.29 -18.08 14.98
C ARG A 386 18.13 -16.90 15.92
N ILE A 387 16.94 -16.31 15.95
CA ILE A 387 16.55 -15.34 16.98
C ILE A 387 16.42 -16.08 18.30
N THR A 388 17.02 -15.53 19.35
CA THR A 388 16.85 -16.01 20.73
C THR A 388 16.05 -14.99 21.53
N TRP A 389 15.59 -15.37 22.72
CA TRP A 389 14.76 -14.52 23.57
C TRP A 389 15.53 -14.19 24.84
N ASP A 390 15.63 -12.90 25.18
CA ASP A 390 16.34 -12.43 26.38
C ASP A 390 15.41 -11.62 27.28
N LYS A 391 15.55 -11.77 28.59
CA LYS A 391 14.65 -11.16 29.57
C LYS A 391 15.01 -9.69 29.79
N VAL A 392 14.00 -8.81 29.79
CA VAL A 392 14.18 -7.39 30.13
C VAL A 392 14.43 -7.25 31.63
N THR A 393 15.57 -6.69 32.03
CA THR A 393 15.93 -6.48 33.44
C THR A 393 15.65 -5.05 33.91
N ARG A 394 15.65 -4.08 33.00
CA ARG A 394 15.43 -2.67 33.37
C ARG A 394 14.87 -1.85 32.22
N ILE A 395 13.96 -0.94 32.53
CA ILE A 395 13.48 0.09 31.60
C ILE A 395 13.52 1.42 32.35
N ARG A 396 14.22 2.41 31.81
CA ARG A 396 14.34 3.74 32.44
C ARG A 396 14.24 4.84 31.41
N TYR A 397 13.57 5.92 31.75
CA TYR A 397 13.70 7.15 30.98
C TYR A 397 15.18 7.58 30.95
N HIS A 398 15.68 7.94 29.76
CA HIS A 398 17.06 8.38 29.57
C HIS A 398 17.15 9.89 29.33
N LYS A 399 16.51 10.39 28.27
CA LYS A 399 16.48 11.82 27.92
C LYS A 399 15.53 12.10 26.76
N LEU A 400 15.20 13.38 26.56
CA LEU A 400 14.68 13.87 25.28
C LEU A 400 15.87 13.98 24.30
N ALA A 401 15.79 13.34 23.13
CA ALA A 401 16.91 13.34 22.19
C ALA A 401 16.46 13.37 20.72
N PRO A 402 17.32 13.92 19.83
CA PRO A 402 17.05 13.99 18.40
C PRO A 402 16.93 12.60 17.77
N VAL A 403 15.84 12.32 17.07
CA VAL A 403 15.56 11.05 16.37
C VAL A 403 15.75 11.22 14.86
N TYR A 404 16.10 10.13 14.17
CA TYR A 404 16.38 10.11 12.74
C TYR A 404 15.71 8.91 12.07
N ASP A 405 15.21 9.11 10.86
CA ASP A 405 14.77 8.05 9.97
C ASP A 405 15.90 7.64 9.03
N LEU A 406 15.95 6.36 8.71
CA LEU A 406 16.91 5.77 7.78
C LEU A 406 16.19 5.25 6.54
N HIS A 407 16.81 5.38 5.38
CA HIS A 407 16.37 4.70 4.16
C HIS A 407 17.22 3.45 3.91
N ILE A 408 16.57 2.33 3.58
CA ILE A 408 17.22 1.04 3.31
C ILE A 408 16.59 0.43 2.07
N SER A 409 17.40 -0.23 1.24
CA SER A 409 17.04 -0.61 -0.13
C SER A 409 16.03 -1.76 -0.22
N ASN A 410 15.97 -2.68 0.77
CA ASN A 410 15.10 -3.86 0.72
C ASN A 410 14.15 -3.96 1.92
N TYR A 411 12.93 -4.45 1.68
CA TYR A 411 11.88 -4.66 2.68
C TYR A 411 12.29 -5.65 3.77
N SER A 412 12.67 -5.16 4.94
CA SER A 412 13.09 -6.02 6.05
C SER A 412 13.04 -5.28 7.39
N ASN A 413 12.76 -5.98 8.48
CA ASN A 413 12.79 -5.39 9.81
C ASN A 413 14.26 -5.12 10.22
N TYR A 414 14.54 -4.06 10.97
CA TYR A 414 15.92 -3.67 11.28
C TYR A 414 16.42 -4.29 12.58
N LEU A 415 17.67 -4.75 12.59
CA LEU A 415 18.33 -5.30 13.77
C LEU A 415 19.30 -4.25 14.36
N THR A 416 18.97 -3.70 15.52
CA THR A 416 19.80 -2.73 16.24
C THR A 416 20.15 -3.26 17.62
N ASN A 417 21.44 -3.30 17.99
CA ASN A 417 21.94 -3.90 19.23
C ASN A 417 21.20 -5.20 19.59
N HIS A 418 21.12 -6.13 18.64
CA HIS A 418 20.54 -7.47 18.82
C HIS A 418 18.99 -7.57 18.79
N LEU A 419 18.23 -6.48 18.66
CA LEU A 419 16.76 -6.45 18.63
C LEU A 419 16.17 -6.13 17.25
N ILE A 420 15.04 -6.76 16.90
CA ILE A 420 14.31 -6.51 15.65
C ILE A 420 13.30 -5.35 15.84
N ILE A 421 13.26 -4.40 14.89
CA ILE A 421 12.40 -3.21 14.88
C ILE A 421 11.51 -3.17 13.62
N HIS A 422 10.24 -2.78 13.79
CA HIS A 422 9.17 -2.85 12.80
C HIS A 422 9.34 -1.90 11.60
N ASN A 423 8.94 -2.36 10.41
CA ASN A 423 9.02 -1.64 9.12
C ASN A 423 7.65 -1.06 8.69
N SER A 424 7.60 -0.01 7.86
CA SER A 424 6.40 0.84 7.71
C SER A 424 5.60 0.67 6.40
N ILE A 425 4.30 0.94 6.45
CA ILE A 425 3.28 0.72 5.40
C ILE A 425 3.54 1.56 4.14
N GLU A 426 4.14 2.75 4.26
CA GLU A 426 4.44 3.62 3.12
C GLU A 426 5.52 3.05 2.18
N GLN A 427 6.22 1.99 2.57
CA GLN A 427 7.34 1.49 1.79
C GLN A 427 6.93 0.89 0.47
N ASP A 428 5.83 0.13 0.42
CA ASP A 428 5.37 -0.59 -0.78
C ASP A 428 4.69 0.33 -1.81
N ALA A 429 4.19 1.49 -1.38
CA ALA A 429 3.58 2.48 -2.26
C ALA A 429 4.63 3.13 -3.19
N ASP A 430 4.25 3.36 -4.44
CA ASP A 430 5.08 4.11 -5.39
C ASP A 430 4.80 5.60 -5.30
N VAL A 431 3.54 5.97 -5.03
CA VAL A 431 3.10 7.34 -4.81
C VAL A 431 2.30 7.43 -3.50
N VAL A 432 2.59 8.44 -2.69
CA VAL A 432 1.83 8.76 -1.47
C VAL A 432 1.37 10.20 -1.54
N ILE A 433 0.06 10.40 -1.53
CA ILE A 433 -0.61 11.70 -1.56
C ILE A 433 -1.30 11.90 -0.22
N MET A 434 -1.13 13.06 0.40
CA MET A 434 -1.81 13.42 1.64
C MET A 434 -2.71 14.63 1.42
N LEU A 435 -3.95 14.51 1.85
CA LEU A 435 -4.94 15.58 1.82
C LEU A 435 -4.84 16.43 3.09
N TYR A 436 -4.74 17.74 2.91
CA TYR A 436 -4.75 18.71 4.00
C TYR A 436 -5.71 19.86 3.68
N ARG A 437 -6.58 20.18 4.64
CA ARG A 437 -7.47 21.35 4.59
C ARG A 437 -7.19 22.23 5.79
N ASP A 438 -6.66 23.42 5.56
CA ASP A 438 -6.34 24.35 6.66
C ASP A 438 -7.60 24.81 7.39
N GLU A 439 -8.68 25.09 6.63
CA GLU A 439 -10.00 25.49 7.14
C GLU A 439 -10.58 24.51 8.18
N TYR A 440 -10.29 23.22 8.05
CA TYR A 440 -10.75 22.22 9.01
C TYR A 440 -10.17 22.46 10.42
N TYR A 441 -8.96 23.02 10.50
CA TYR A 441 -8.26 23.28 11.75
C TYR A 441 -8.32 24.74 12.17
N ASN A 442 -8.37 25.66 11.21
CA ASN A 442 -8.30 27.10 11.39
C ASN A 442 -9.50 27.76 10.71
N LYS A 443 -10.57 28.05 11.46
CA LYS A 443 -11.81 28.61 10.91
C LYS A 443 -11.66 30.00 10.30
N ASP A 444 -10.67 30.76 10.78
CA ASP A 444 -10.40 32.14 10.35
C ASP A 444 -9.40 32.21 9.17
N THR A 445 -9.04 31.08 8.58
CA THR A 445 -8.09 31.04 7.46
C THR A 445 -8.63 31.78 6.23
N LEU A 446 -7.72 32.43 5.51
CA LEU A 446 -8.02 33.06 4.21
C LEU A 446 -8.18 32.01 3.10
N GLU A 447 -7.65 30.79 3.30
CA GLU A 447 -7.68 29.68 2.34
C GLU A 447 -8.98 28.86 2.44
N LYS A 448 -10.15 29.51 2.37
CA LYS A 448 -11.45 28.83 2.44
C LYS A 448 -11.70 27.96 1.22
N ASN A 449 -12.30 26.78 1.43
CA ASN A 449 -12.59 25.81 0.37
C ASN A 449 -11.37 25.34 -0.44
N LEU A 450 -10.14 25.56 0.05
CA LEU A 450 -8.95 25.02 -0.59
C LEU A 450 -8.52 23.72 0.08
N ILE A 451 -8.04 22.80 -0.74
CA ILE A 451 -7.40 21.56 -0.29
C ILE A 451 -6.00 21.48 -0.87
N GLU A 452 -5.02 21.23 -0.02
CA GLU A 452 -3.66 20.94 -0.43
C GLU A 452 -3.50 19.44 -0.65
N LEU A 453 -3.06 19.06 -1.84
CA LEU A 453 -2.62 17.72 -2.19
C LEU A 453 -1.10 17.66 -2.02
N ILE A 454 -0.63 16.91 -1.03
CA ILE A 454 0.79 16.80 -0.71
C ILE A 454 1.32 15.48 -1.25
N ILE A 455 2.07 15.52 -2.35
CA ILE A 455 2.78 14.35 -2.90
C ILE A 455 4.02 14.11 -2.02
N ALA A 456 3.83 13.37 -0.95
CA ALA A 456 4.84 13.13 0.08
C ALA A 456 5.88 12.07 -0.33
N LYS A 457 5.53 11.21 -1.30
CA LYS A 457 6.43 10.22 -1.90
C LYS A 457 6.06 10.02 -3.37
N HIS A 458 7.07 9.95 -4.22
CA HIS A 458 6.92 9.54 -5.61
C HIS A 458 8.22 8.82 -6.03
N ARG A 459 8.14 7.55 -6.42
CA ARG A 459 9.34 6.75 -6.80
C ARG A 459 9.91 7.10 -8.17
N ASN A 460 9.05 7.56 -9.08
CA ASN A 460 9.36 7.76 -10.48
C ASN A 460 9.34 9.24 -10.91
N GLY A 461 9.15 10.16 -9.94
CA GLY A 461 8.97 11.58 -10.24
C GLY A 461 9.15 12.47 -9.00
N PRO A 462 8.90 13.77 -9.13
CA PRO A 462 9.13 14.73 -8.05
C PRO A 462 8.10 14.60 -6.92
N VAL A 463 8.50 15.01 -5.73
CA VAL A 463 7.59 15.32 -4.61
C VAL A 463 7.23 16.79 -4.63
N GLY A 464 6.09 17.15 -4.06
CA GLY A 464 5.62 18.53 -4.06
C GLY A 464 4.24 18.66 -3.43
N SER A 465 3.64 19.84 -3.57
CA SER A 465 2.23 20.03 -3.30
C SER A 465 1.57 20.88 -4.37
N THR A 466 0.28 20.67 -4.54
CA THR A 466 -0.62 21.46 -5.40
C THR A 466 -1.90 21.71 -4.63
N LYS A 467 -2.67 22.72 -5.03
CA LYS A 467 -3.93 23.06 -4.40
C LYS A 467 -5.08 22.87 -5.38
N LEU A 468 -6.23 22.44 -4.86
CA LEU A 468 -7.49 22.39 -5.60
C LEU A 468 -8.56 23.17 -4.84
N ILE A 469 -9.59 23.59 -5.57
CA ILE A 469 -10.82 24.11 -4.96
C ILE A 469 -11.70 22.91 -4.62
N PHE A 470 -12.17 22.83 -3.37
CA PHE A 470 -13.09 21.82 -2.88
C PHE A 470 -14.44 22.45 -2.53
N ASP A 471 -15.48 22.05 -3.25
CA ASP A 471 -16.86 22.42 -2.91
C ASP A 471 -17.46 21.38 -1.95
N PRO A 472 -17.64 21.72 -0.65
CA PRO A 472 -18.18 20.79 0.33
C PRO A 472 -19.67 20.47 0.11
N LYS A 473 -20.42 21.33 -0.59
CA LYS A 473 -21.86 21.17 -0.82
C LYS A 473 -22.14 20.03 -1.81
N TYR A 474 -21.27 19.88 -2.81
CA TYR A 474 -21.40 18.87 -3.86
C TYR A 474 -20.27 17.83 -3.84
N LEU A 475 -19.34 17.93 -2.89
CA LEU A 475 -18.16 17.06 -2.74
C LEU A 475 -17.33 16.99 -4.04
N ARG A 476 -17.19 18.14 -4.71
CA ARG A 476 -16.56 18.26 -6.02
C ARG A 476 -15.24 19.02 -5.92
N PHE A 477 -14.28 18.65 -6.77
CA PHE A 477 -12.99 19.30 -6.84
C PHE A 477 -12.80 19.99 -8.18
N PHE A 478 -12.13 21.14 -8.17
CA PHE A 478 -11.84 21.94 -9.36
C PHE A 478 -10.38 22.39 -9.37
N ASN A 479 -9.85 22.61 -10.58
CA ASN A 479 -8.59 23.32 -10.76
C ASN A 479 -8.72 24.77 -10.26
N ILE A 480 -7.60 25.35 -9.84
CA ILE A 480 -7.50 26.77 -9.45
C ILE A 480 -7.58 27.67 -10.68
#